data_AF-A0A0B1SCN6-F1
#
_entry.id   AF-A0A0B1SCN6-F1
#
_cell.length_a   1.000
_cell.length_b   1.000
_cell.length_c   1.000
_cell.angle_alpha   90.00
_cell.angle_beta   90.00
_cell.angle_gamma   90.00
#
_symmetry.space_group_name_H-M   'P 1'
#
loop_
_entity.id
_entity.type
_entity.pdbx_description
1 polymer ?
#
loop_
_entity_poly.entity_id
_entity_poly.type
_entity_poly.pdbx_seq_one_letter_code
_entity_poly.pdbx_strand_id
1 'polypeptide(L)'
;SINNCRQKYGTRLFLEVCNYINYHDDICEGGGYLLWSQYVECQFNGAKKKAVIAAGVLWMMMLFIMVFTTADDFFSPNVAAIVAHLEISESIAGVTFMAFGNGAPDIFGSIASALSSPKPKAGLVLGELFGE
;
A
#
# COMPACT_ATOMS: atom_id res chain seq x y z
N SER A 1 14.53 -4.05 -6.09
CA SER A 1 13.44 -4.99 -5.76
C SER A 1 13.95 -6.03 -4.77
N ILE A 2 13.25 -6.22 -3.64
CA ILE A 2 13.61 -7.08 -2.49
C ILE A 2 14.07 -8.49 -2.89
N ASN A 3 13.52 -9.04 -3.98
CA ASN A 3 13.94 -10.33 -4.53
C ASN A 3 15.44 -10.34 -4.92
N ASN A 4 15.97 -9.21 -5.38
CA ASN A 4 17.39 -9.05 -5.72
C ASN A 4 18.29 -8.95 -4.47
N CYS A 5 17.79 -8.41 -3.34
CA CYS A 5 18.50 -8.44 -2.05
C CYS A 5 18.52 -9.86 -1.47
N ARG A 6 17.39 -10.59 -1.55
CA ARG A 6 17.30 -11.98 -1.13
C ARG A 6 18.15 -12.92 -1.99
N GLN A 7 18.26 -12.67 -3.29
CA GLN A 7 19.02 -13.52 -4.21
C GLN A 7 20.53 -13.26 -4.14
N LYS A 8 20.97 -12.02 -3.86
CA LYS A 8 22.39 -11.66 -3.72
C LYS A 8 23.02 -12.13 -2.39
N TYR A 9 22.21 -12.33 -1.34
CA TYR A 9 22.67 -12.71 0.01
C TYR A 9 21.99 -13.97 0.57
N GLY A 10 21.28 -14.73 -0.27
CA GLY A 10 20.40 -15.86 0.07
C GLY A 10 21.04 -17.12 0.65
N THR A 11 22.26 -17.02 1.18
CA THR A 11 22.98 -18.13 1.83
C THR A 11 23.61 -17.77 3.18
N ARG A 12 23.38 -16.55 3.72
CA ARG A 12 23.83 -16.20 5.08
C ARG A 12 22.73 -15.67 6.00
N LEU A 13 22.99 -15.83 7.30
CA LEU A 13 22.14 -15.62 8.48
C LEU A 13 21.21 -14.39 8.37
N PHE A 14 19.95 -14.54 8.76
CA PHE A 14 18.89 -13.51 8.85
C PHE A 14 19.34 -12.15 9.44
N LEU A 15 20.32 -12.17 10.35
CA LEU A 15 20.90 -10.99 11.00
C LEU A 15 21.77 -10.13 10.05
N GLU A 16 22.43 -10.75 9.06
CA GLU A 16 23.19 -10.02 8.05
C GLU A 16 22.26 -9.26 7.08
N VAL A 17 21.11 -9.84 6.74
CA VAL A 17 20.10 -9.19 5.91
C VAL A 17 19.51 -7.97 6.61
N CYS A 18 19.17 -8.09 7.90
CA CYS A 18 18.62 -6.98 8.67
C CYS A 18 19.62 -5.82 8.86
N ASN A 19 20.89 -6.12 9.18
CA ASN A 19 21.94 -5.10 9.28
C ASN A 19 22.22 -4.42 7.93
N TYR A 20 22.19 -5.19 6.84
CA TYR A 20 22.39 -4.65 5.49
C TYR A 20 21.27 -3.70 5.08
N ILE A 21 20.00 -4.07 5.34
CA ILE A 21 18.84 -3.21 5.08
C ILE A 21 18.91 -1.90 5.90
N ASN A 22 19.36 -1.98 7.15
CA ASN A 22 19.51 -0.80 8.02
C ASN A 22 20.64 0.14 7.54
N TYR A 23 21.70 -0.42 6.95
CA TYR A 23 22.88 0.32 6.51
C TYR A 23 22.80 0.81 5.05
N HIS A 24 22.02 0.13 4.20
CA HIS A 24 21.83 0.45 2.78
C HIS A 24 20.34 0.52 2.41
N ASP A 25 19.76 1.70 2.59
CA ASP A 25 18.34 1.98 2.31
C ASP A 25 18.04 2.08 0.79
N ASP A 26 19.04 2.41 -0.03
CA ASP A 26 18.90 2.73 -1.46
C ASP A 26 18.78 1.51 -2.40
N ILE A 27 19.26 0.33 -1.97
CA ILE A 27 19.38 -0.88 -2.80
C ILE A 27 18.20 -1.84 -2.57
N CYS A 28 17.63 -1.84 -1.36
CA CYS A 28 16.53 -2.72 -0.97
C CYS A 28 15.16 -2.02 -0.86
N GLU A 29 15.03 -0.76 -1.31
CA GLU A 29 13.74 -0.08 -1.50
C GLU A 29 12.83 -0.96 -2.41
N GLY A 30 11.88 -1.66 -1.79
CA GLY A 30 10.65 -2.07 -2.43
C GLY A 30 9.71 -0.89 -2.32
N GLY A 31 9.47 -0.17 -3.42
CA GLY A 31 8.83 1.14 -3.45
C GLY A 31 7.53 1.21 -2.67
N GLY A 32 7.59 1.72 -1.43
CA GLY A 32 6.42 1.92 -0.59
C GLY A 32 6.76 2.68 0.70
N TYR A 33 5.82 3.51 1.15
CA TYR A 33 5.85 4.31 2.39
C TYR A 33 5.96 3.50 3.67
N LEU A 34 5.46 2.27 3.68
CA LEU A 34 5.50 1.39 4.84
C LEU A 34 6.66 0.40 4.66
N LEU A 35 7.72 0.59 5.44
CA LEU A 35 8.79 -0.38 5.70
C LEU A 35 8.28 -1.63 6.48
N TRP A 36 7.04 -2.07 6.23
CA TRP A 36 6.45 -3.23 6.88
C TRP A 36 7.23 -4.50 6.55
N SER A 37 7.77 -4.60 5.32
CA SER A 37 8.61 -5.71 4.88
C SER A 37 9.92 -5.77 5.69
N GLN A 38 10.60 -4.64 5.86
CA GLN A 38 11.80 -4.56 6.72
C GLN A 38 11.47 -4.85 8.19
N TYR A 39 10.35 -4.31 8.69
CA TYR A 39 9.93 -4.48 10.08
C TYR A 39 9.54 -5.93 10.39
N VAL A 40 8.89 -6.64 9.46
CA VAL A 40 8.51 -8.06 9.61
C VAL A 40 9.70 -8.99 9.38
N GLU A 41 10.63 -8.64 8.49
CA GLU A 41 11.83 -9.40 8.18
C GLU A 41 12.99 -9.18 9.16
N CYS A 42 12.94 -8.20 10.07
CA CYS A 42 13.93 -8.05 11.14
C CYS A 42 13.50 -8.68 12.49
N GLN A 43 12.31 -9.27 12.58
CA GLN A 43 11.84 -9.91 13.82
C GLN A 43 12.45 -11.30 14.01
N PHE A 44 13.42 -11.40 14.92
CA PHE A 44 14.09 -12.65 15.29
C PHE A 44 13.15 -13.67 15.98
N ASN A 45 12.10 -13.20 16.67
CA ASN A 45 11.18 -14.06 17.40
C ASN A 45 9.93 -14.37 16.57
N GLY A 46 9.68 -15.65 16.30
CA GLY A 46 8.49 -16.12 15.57
C GLY A 46 7.18 -15.67 16.20
N ALA A 47 7.10 -15.57 17.53
CA ALA A 47 5.91 -15.05 18.23
C ALA A 47 5.68 -13.57 17.93
N LYS A 48 6.74 -12.74 17.93
CA LYS A 48 6.65 -11.31 17.58
C LYS A 48 6.27 -11.12 16.11
N LYS A 49 6.83 -11.93 15.21
CA LYS A 49 6.47 -11.91 13.79
C LYS A 49 4.98 -12.19 13.58
N LYS A 50 4.44 -13.21 14.25
CA LYS A 50 3.00 -13.53 14.22
C LYS A 50 2.15 -12.39 14.79
N ALA A 51 2.57 -11.78 15.89
CA ALA A 51 1.87 -10.65 16.51
C ALA A 51 1.82 -9.42 15.60
N VAL A 52 2.93 -9.06 14.95
CA VAL A 52 2.99 -7.93 14.01
C VAL A 52 2.07 -8.16 12.80
N ILE A 53 2.08 -9.36 12.23
CA ILE A 53 1.18 -9.70 11.12
C ILE A 53 -0.28 -9.63 11.57
N ALA A 54 -0.61 -10.21 12.73
CA ALA A 54 -1.96 -10.17 13.27
C ALA A 54 -2.44 -8.73 13.54
N ALA A 55 -1.58 -7.89 14.12
CA ALA A 55 -1.87 -6.48 14.33
C ALA A 55 -2.10 -5.73 13.01
N GLY A 56 -1.29 -6.00 11.97
CA GLY A 56 -1.48 -5.42 10.64
C GLY A 56 -2.81 -5.81 10.00
N VAL A 57 -3.22 -7.09 10.13
CA VAL A 57 -4.51 -7.56 9.63
C VAL A 57 -5.67 -6.93 10.40
N LEU A 58 -5.57 -6.85 11.73
CA LEU A 58 -6.58 -6.16 12.56
C LEU A 58 -6.71 -4.68 12.18
N TRP A 59 -5.59 -4.01 11.93
CA TRP A 59 -5.57 -2.61 11.49
C TRP A 59 -6.28 -2.44 10.14
N MET A 60 -5.99 -3.30 9.16
CA MET A 60 -6.67 -3.27 7.86
C MET A 60 -8.17 -3.52 7.99
N MET A 61 -8.59 -4.46 8.85
CA MET A 61 -10.01 -4.71 9.11
C MET A 61 -10.69 -3.49 9.75
N MET A 62 -10.05 -2.82 10.71
CA MET A 62 -10.60 -1.58 11.31
C MET A 62 -10.80 -0.48 10.27
N LEU A 63 -9.81 -0.26 9.39
CA LEU A 63 -9.93 0.73 8.32
C LEU A 63 -11.06 0.38 7.35
N PHE A 64 -11.17 -0.90 6.98
CA PHE A 64 -12.23 -1.37 6.09
C PHE A 64 -13.61 -1.13 6.71
N ILE A 65 -13.78 -1.44 8.00
CA ILE A 65 -15.03 -1.21 8.72
C ILE A 65 -15.36 0.29 8.76
N MET A 66 -14.38 1.16 9.05
CA MET A 66 -14.62 2.61 9.04
C MET A 66 -15.09 3.13 7.68
N VAL A 67 -14.46 2.67 6.59
CA VAL A 67 -14.86 3.07 5.24
C VAL A 67 -16.24 2.51 4.90
N PHE A 68 -16.51 1.26 5.26
CA PHE A 68 -17.79 0.60 5.02
C PHE A 68 -18.94 1.29 5.74
N THR A 69 -18.81 1.57 7.05
CA THR A 69 -19.86 2.26 7.81
C THR A 69 -20.07 3.68 7.29
N THR A 70 -18.99 4.38 6.96
CA THR A 70 -19.08 5.73 6.36
C THR A 70 -19.76 5.66 4.98
N ALA A 71 -19.51 4.61 4.21
CA ALA A 71 -20.16 4.40 2.92
C ALA A 71 -21.67 4.18 3.07
N ASP A 72 -22.08 3.37 4.04
CA ASP A 72 -23.49 3.07 4.27
C ASP A 72 -24.26 4.29 4.78
N ASP A 73 -23.72 4.99 5.79
CA ASP A 73 -24.43 6.10 6.44
C ASP A 73 -24.41 7.42 5.65
N PHE A 74 -23.28 7.74 4.99
CA PHE A 74 -23.10 9.04 4.33
C PHE A 74 -23.12 8.96 2.82
N PHE A 75 -22.65 7.86 2.23
CA PHE A 75 -22.49 7.78 0.78
C PHE A 75 -23.78 7.37 0.09
N SER A 76 -24.52 6.42 0.67
CA SER A 76 -25.84 5.99 0.19
C SER A 76 -26.81 7.17 -0.04
N PRO A 77 -27.09 8.05 0.94
CA PRO A 77 -27.99 9.19 0.74
C PRO A 77 -27.41 10.26 -0.21
N ASN A 78 -26.09 10.47 -0.21
CA ASN A 78 -25.44 11.45 -1.07
C ASN A 78 -25.46 11.02 -2.55
N VAL A 79 -25.18 9.75 -2.83
CA VAL A 79 -25.26 9.20 -4.18
C VAL A 79 -26.70 9.20 -4.68
N ALA A 80 -27.67 8.83 -3.84
CA ALA A 80 -29.09 8.91 -4.19
C ALA A 80 -29.53 10.34 -4.54
N ALA A 81 -29.07 11.35 -3.81
CA ALA A 81 -29.35 12.75 -4.13
C ALA A 81 -28.73 13.21 -5.46
N ILE A 82 -27.48 12.79 -5.74
CA ILE A 82 -26.78 13.10 -7.00
C ILE A 82 -27.44 12.41 -8.19
N VAL A 83 -27.80 11.13 -8.05
CA VAL A 83 -28.54 10.32 -9.04
C VAL A 83 -29.90 10.97 -9.35
N ALA A 84 -30.62 11.44 -8.32
CA ALA A 84 -31.88 12.16 -8.49
C ALA A 84 -31.71 13.54 -9.16
N HIS A 85 -30.57 14.21 -8.95
CA HIS A 85 -30.32 15.55 -9.50
C HIS A 85 -29.75 15.55 -10.92
N LEU A 86 -29.03 14.49 -11.32
CA LEU A 86 -28.40 14.35 -12.62
C LEU A 86 -29.13 13.37 -13.57
N GLU A 87 -30.21 12.71 -13.12
CA GLU A 87 -30.94 11.66 -13.87
C GLU A 87 -30.04 10.50 -14.36
N ILE A 88 -28.86 10.30 -13.75
CA ILE A 88 -27.92 9.23 -14.09
C ILE A 88 -28.22 8.00 -13.23
N SER A 89 -28.20 6.79 -13.82
CA SER A 89 -28.44 5.52 -13.13
C SER A 89 -27.40 5.25 -12.02
N GLU A 90 -27.85 4.77 -10.85
CA GLU A 90 -27.01 4.32 -9.73
C GLU A 90 -25.87 3.38 -10.15
N SER A 91 -26.09 2.58 -11.21
CA SER A 91 -25.08 1.69 -11.78
C SER A 91 -23.83 2.43 -12.26
N ILE A 92 -23.96 3.63 -12.82
CA ILE A 92 -22.82 4.40 -13.33
C ILE A 92 -21.98 4.94 -12.16
N ALA A 93 -22.63 5.42 -11.09
CA ALA A 93 -21.95 5.86 -9.88
C ALA A 93 -21.16 4.70 -9.24
N GLY A 94 -21.76 3.52 -9.14
CA GLY A 94 -21.09 2.32 -8.61
C GLY A 94 -19.86 1.90 -9.44
N VAL A 95 -19.97 1.92 -10.77
CA VAL A 95 -18.86 1.58 -11.67
C VAL A 95 -17.72 2.60 -11.55
N THR A 96 -18.02 3.90 -11.43
CA THR A 96 -17.00 4.93 -11.22
C THR A 96 -16.31 4.78 -9.86
N PHE A 97 -17.05 4.50 -8.78
CA PHE A 97 -16.43 4.26 -7.46
C PHE A 97 -15.58 2.99 -7.44
N MET A 98 -15.97 1.95 -8.16
CA MET A 98 -15.15 0.75 -8.33
C MET A 98 -13.85 1.05 -9.09
N ALA A 99 -13.94 1.82 -10.18
CA ALA A 99 -12.76 2.27 -10.93
C ALA A 99 -11.83 3.14 -10.06
N PHE A 100 -12.39 4.07 -9.28
CA PHE A 100 -11.64 4.91 -8.35
C PHE A 100 -11.00 4.08 -7.21
N GLY A 101 -11.75 3.14 -6.63
CA GLY A 101 -11.27 2.27 -5.56
C GLY A 101 -10.12 1.36 -6.00
N ASN A 102 -10.12 0.90 -7.25
CA ASN A 102 -9.02 0.13 -7.81
C ASN A 102 -7.77 0.99 -8.06
N GLY A 103 -7.91 2.27 -8.44
CA GLY A 103 -6.77 3.15 -8.70
C GLY A 103 -6.22 3.87 -7.46
N ALA A 104 -6.96 3.91 -6.35
CA ALA A 104 -6.53 4.61 -5.14
C ALA A 104 -5.22 4.02 -4.55
N PRO A 105 -5.05 2.69 -4.41
CA PRO A 105 -3.80 2.11 -3.89
C PRO A 105 -2.57 2.46 -4.73
N ASP A 106 -2.69 2.49 -6.05
CA ASP A 106 -1.60 2.84 -6.97
C ASP A 106 -1.17 4.30 -6.80
N ILE A 107 -2.13 5.22 -6.78
CA ILE A 107 -1.85 6.66 -6.60
C ILE A 107 -1.19 6.90 -5.24
N PHE A 108 -1.73 6.31 -4.16
CA PHE A 108 -1.13 6.44 -2.84
C PHE A 108 0.25 5.80 -2.77
N GLY A 109 0.48 4.68 -3.46
CA GLY A 109 1.78 4.01 -3.57
C GLY A 109 2.83 4.87 -4.28
N SER A 110 2.48 5.51 -5.40
CA SER A 110 3.39 6.40 -6.14
C SER A 110 3.67 7.71 -5.40
N ILE A 111 2.68 8.30 -4.71
CA ILE A 111 2.90 9.49 -3.85
C ILE A 111 3.80 9.13 -2.67
N ALA A 112 3.51 8.01 -2.02
CA ALA A 112 4.31 7.49 -0.93
C ALA A 112 5.78 7.26 -1.30
N SER A 113 6.03 6.66 -2.47
CA SER A 113 7.38 6.40 -2.95
C SER A 113 8.11 7.70 -3.31
N ALA A 114 7.39 8.67 -3.88
CA ALA A 114 7.93 10.00 -4.17
C ALA A 114 8.31 10.80 -2.91
N LEU A 115 7.56 10.64 -1.81
CA LEU A 115 7.81 11.33 -0.54
C LEU A 115 8.86 10.63 0.33
N SER A 116 9.04 9.32 0.19
CA SER A 116 9.92 8.52 1.06
C SER A 116 11.38 8.49 0.58
N SER A 117 11.67 8.75 -0.69
CA SER A 117 13.03 8.78 -1.21
C SER A 117 13.62 10.21 -1.22
N PRO A 118 14.85 10.44 -0.69
CA PRO A 118 15.55 11.73 -0.78
C PRO A 118 15.95 12.15 -2.20
N LYS A 119 15.83 11.25 -3.18
CA LYS A 119 16.09 11.50 -4.60
C LYS A 119 14.78 11.30 -5.36
N PRO A 120 14.30 12.30 -6.12
CA PRO A 120 13.08 12.14 -6.89
C PRO A 120 13.32 11.11 -8.00
N LYS A 121 12.82 9.88 -7.81
CA LYS A 121 12.76 8.85 -8.85
C LYS A 121 11.57 9.13 -9.79
N ALA A 122 11.54 10.34 -10.34
CA ALA A 122 10.46 10.82 -11.21
C ALA A 122 10.22 9.88 -12.40
N GLY A 123 11.28 9.26 -12.93
CA GLY A 123 11.19 8.28 -14.02
C GLY A 123 10.52 6.94 -13.64
N LEU A 124 10.48 6.58 -12.36
CA LEU A 124 9.79 5.37 -11.88
C LEU A 124 8.28 5.64 -11.77
N VAL A 125 7.90 6.79 -11.23
CA VAL A 125 6.51 7.25 -11.11
C VAL A 125 5.89 7.54 -12.48
N LEU A 126 6.65 8.15 -13.39
CA LEU A 126 6.22 8.37 -14.78
C LEU A 126 6.10 7.07 -15.58
N GLY A 127 6.95 6.07 -15.31
CA GLY A 127 6.86 4.75 -15.93
C GLY A 127 5.62 3.96 -15.50
N GLU A 128 5.16 4.12 -14.26
CA GLU A 128 3.92 3.51 -13.75
C GLU A 128 2.65 4.23 -14.26
N LEU A 129 2.73 5.53 -14.55
CA LEU A 129 1.61 6.33 -15.08
C LEU A 129 1.41 6.20 -16.60
N PHE A 130 2.48 5.91 -17.35
CA PHE A 130 2.45 5.81 -18.82
C PHE A 130 2.84 4.43 -19.37
N GLY A 131 3.13 3.47 -18.49
CA GLY A 131 3.52 2.11 -18.86
C GLY A 131 2.33 1.15 -18.76
N GLU A 132 1.90 0.65 -19.92
CA GLU A 132 1.44 -0.73 -20.07
C GLU A 132 2.63 -1.70 -19.97
#